data_AF-A0AAX4K2P9-F1
#
_entry.id   AF-A0AAX4K2P9-F1
#
_cell.length_a   1.000
_cell.length_b   1.000
_cell.length_c   1.000
_cell.angle_alpha   90.00
_cell.angle_beta   90.00
_cell.angle_gamma   90.00
#
_symmetry.space_group_name_H-M   'P 1'
#
loop_
_entity.id
_entity.type
_entity.pdbx_description
1 polymer ?
#
loop_
_entity_poly.entity_id
_entity_poly.type
_entity_poly.pdbx_seq_one_letter_code
_entity_poly.pdbx_strand_id
1 'polypeptide(L)'
;MFFYTSLIILSSFVCKQVSAYTFIGCTDTFNFKPQPNDTAVHYAGGTSSGCASYCATFDKAYFYNQYNTGKCYCSNASPKPSQYTYSSSELGGCEGDNYEIYAMKDPIKSAKLEGCFASITTTTQYSSNNVKSVESCFSSCPTSKSILFFPNSDTNSFDCKCDSNSIIDTSNGGMATCGQYTWFAYSRTSQSPNKRSNEKRRFPKQIAFNKDEEEENCEEESAK
;
A
#
# COMPACT_ATOMS: atom_id res chain seq x y z
N MET A 1 -52.39 13.05 28.48
CA MET A 1 -50.97 12.77 28.81
C MET A 1 -50.41 11.93 27.67
N PHE A 2 -49.75 12.56 26.70
CA PHE A 2 -49.09 11.86 25.58
C PHE A 2 -47.58 12.04 25.76
N PHE A 3 -46.89 10.93 25.99
CA PHE A 3 -45.44 10.88 26.08
C PHE A 3 -44.87 10.73 24.66
N TYR A 4 -44.17 11.76 24.18
CA TYR A 4 -43.36 11.67 22.96
C TYR A 4 -41.99 11.09 23.32
N THR A 5 -41.75 9.84 22.96
CA THR A 5 -40.43 9.19 23.02
C THR A 5 -39.66 9.53 21.75
N SER A 6 -38.73 10.48 21.86
CA SER A 6 -37.76 10.78 20.79
C SER A 6 -36.77 9.63 20.64
N LEU A 7 -36.85 8.91 19.52
CA LEU A 7 -35.92 7.86 19.12
C LEU A 7 -34.65 8.50 18.54
N ILE A 8 -33.57 8.57 19.33
CA ILE A 8 -32.25 9.04 18.86
C ILE A 8 -31.56 7.88 18.13
N ILE A 9 -31.52 7.93 16.81
CA ILE A 9 -30.75 6.99 15.99
C ILE A 9 -29.27 7.40 16.05
N LEU A 10 -28.50 6.77 16.95
CA LEU A 10 -27.04 6.82 16.88
C LEU A 10 -26.57 6.00 15.67
N SER A 11 -26.38 6.67 14.53
CA SER A 11 -25.70 6.10 13.39
C SER A 11 -24.22 5.98 13.71
N SER A 12 -23.81 4.83 14.24
CA SER A 12 -22.42 4.50 14.54
C SER A 12 -21.59 4.50 13.25
N PHE A 13 -20.86 5.60 12.99
CA PHE A 13 -19.83 5.65 11.96
C PHE A 13 -18.70 4.68 12.33
N VAL A 14 -18.80 3.45 11.84
CA VAL A 14 -17.67 2.51 11.86
C VAL A 14 -16.68 3.00 10.80
N CYS A 15 -15.73 3.83 11.23
CA CYS A 15 -14.56 4.17 10.41
C CYS A 15 -13.78 2.88 10.15
N LYS A 16 -13.98 2.26 8.98
CA LYS A 16 -13.15 1.14 8.53
C LYS A 16 -11.72 1.66 8.40
N GLN A 17 -10.83 1.21 9.28
CA GLN A 17 -9.41 1.50 9.14
C GLN A 17 -8.92 0.79 7.88
N VAL A 18 -8.52 1.55 6.88
CA VAL A 18 -7.87 1.01 5.69
C VAL A 18 -6.42 0.77 6.06
N SER A 19 -6.04 -0.50 6.31
CA SER A 19 -4.65 -0.88 6.46
C SER A 19 -3.95 -0.69 5.12
N ALA A 20 -2.99 0.25 5.07
CA ALA A 20 -2.16 0.43 3.89
C ALA A 20 -1.09 -0.67 3.84
N TYR A 21 -0.93 -1.29 2.68
CA TYR A 21 0.13 -2.25 2.37
C TYR A 21 0.51 -2.12 0.90
N THR A 22 1.72 -2.56 0.57
CA THR A 22 2.31 -2.39 -0.76
C THR A 22 2.69 -3.76 -1.31
N PHE A 23 2.20 -4.11 -2.51
CA PHE A 23 2.67 -5.30 -3.22
C PHE A 23 4.14 -5.09 -3.59
N ILE A 24 5.00 -6.05 -3.23
CA ILE A 24 6.43 -5.96 -3.51
C ILE A 24 6.98 -7.09 -4.35
N GLY A 25 6.15 -8.00 -4.85
CA GLY A 25 6.57 -9.06 -5.76
C GLY A 25 5.86 -10.39 -5.52
N CYS A 26 6.31 -11.42 -6.23
CA CYS A 26 5.82 -12.78 -6.12
C CYS A 26 6.91 -13.71 -5.61
N THR A 27 6.54 -14.77 -4.90
CA THR A 27 7.40 -15.91 -4.60
C THR A 27 6.63 -17.21 -4.83
N ASP A 28 7.30 -18.24 -5.34
CA ASP A 28 6.67 -19.55 -5.51
C ASP A 28 6.72 -20.37 -4.22
N THR A 29 5.96 -21.46 -4.17
CA THR A 29 5.91 -22.36 -3.01
C THR A 29 7.24 -23.06 -2.72
N PHE A 30 8.13 -23.15 -3.71
CA PHE A 30 9.42 -23.81 -3.56
C PHE A 30 10.44 -22.90 -2.87
N ASN A 31 10.49 -21.64 -3.28
CA ASN A 31 11.39 -20.60 -2.81
C ASN A 31 10.90 -19.92 -1.53
N PHE A 32 9.59 -19.91 -1.28
CA PHE A 32 9.04 -19.48 -0.01
C PHE A 32 9.39 -20.49 1.10
N LYS A 33 10.18 -20.03 2.06
CA LYS A 33 10.57 -20.80 3.25
C LYS A 33 10.21 -19.97 4.50
N PRO A 34 9.07 -20.28 5.17
CA PRO A 34 8.73 -19.66 6.43
C PRO A 34 9.90 -19.76 7.41
N GLN A 35 10.19 -18.67 8.09
CA GLN A 35 11.18 -18.63 9.16
C GLN A 35 10.59 -19.22 10.45
N PRO A 36 11.41 -19.74 11.38
CA PRO A 36 10.92 -20.32 12.63
C PRO A 36 10.06 -19.38 13.50
N ASN A 37 10.20 -18.07 13.32
CA ASN A 37 9.47 -17.01 14.03
C ASN A 37 8.30 -16.42 13.22
N ASP A 38 8.02 -16.97 12.04
CA ASP A 38 6.84 -16.60 11.26
C ASP A 38 5.59 -17.13 11.94
N THR A 39 4.50 -16.37 11.86
CA THR A 39 3.23 -16.83 12.41
C THR A 39 2.74 -18.02 11.59
N ALA A 40 2.13 -19.00 12.26
CA ALA A 40 1.52 -20.15 11.61
C ALA A 40 0.55 -19.71 10.50
N VAL A 41 0.47 -20.55 9.46
CA VAL A 41 -0.41 -20.34 8.32
C VAL A 41 -1.85 -20.16 8.77
N HIS A 42 -2.53 -19.15 8.23
CA HIS A 42 -3.93 -18.89 8.50
C HIS A 42 -4.72 -18.77 7.21
N TYR A 43 -5.97 -19.23 7.23
CA TYR A 43 -6.89 -19.00 6.11
C TYR A 43 -7.53 -17.63 6.26
N ALA A 44 -7.17 -16.70 5.38
CA ALA A 44 -7.64 -15.31 5.38
C ALA A 44 -8.60 -15.01 4.21
N GLY A 45 -9.32 -16.03 3.71
CA GLY A 45 -10.37 -15.85 2.71
C GLY A 45 -9.89 -15.49 1.31
N GLY A 46 -8.61 -15.72 0.95
CA GLY A 46 -8.11 -15.47 -0.41
C GLY A 46 -7.78 -14.02 -0.73
N THR A 47 -7.91 -13.10 0.24
CA THR A 47 -7.75 -11.67 -0.01
C THR A 47 -6.51 -11.12 0.67
N SER A 48 -5.79 -10.24 -0.03
CA SER A 48 -4.67 -9.49 0.55
C SER A 48 -5.10 -8.63 1.73
N SER A 49 -6.33 -8.09 1.73
CA SER A 49 -6.89 -7.33 2.86
C SER A 49 -7.17 -8.18 4.10
N GLY A 50 -7.68 -9.40 3.93
CA GLY A 50 -7.85 -10.36 5.02
C GLY A 50 -6.50 -10.75 5.61
N CYS A 51 -5.53 -11.06 4.75
CA CYS A 51 -4.18 -11.43 5.19
C CYS A 51 -3.47 -10.26 5.89
N ALA A 52 -3.58 -9.04 5.38
CA ALA A 52 -3.08 -7.85 6.04
C ALA A 52 -3.71 -7.64 7.43
N SER A 53 -5.03 -7.81 7.55
CA SER A 53 -5.73 -7.66 8.84
C SER A 53 -5.25 -8.67 9.88
N TYR A 54 -5.07 -9.93 9.47
CA TYR A 54 -4.51 -10.98 10.32
C TYR A 54 -3.06 -10.68 10.71
N CYS A 55 -2.19 -10.33 9.76
CA CYS A 55 -0.79 -10.06 10.07
C CYS A 55 -0.56 -8.78 10.90
N ALA A 56 -1.49 -7.83 10.84
CA ALA A 56 -1.47 -6.63 11.67
C ALA A 56 -1.62 -6.97 13.18
N THR A 57 -2.34 -8.03 13.55
CA THR A 57 -2.51 -8.40 14.98
C THR A 57 -1.22 -8.89 15.63
N PHE A 58 -0.22 -9.27 14.81
CA PHE A 58 1.09 -9.73 15.26
C PHE A 58 2.19 -8.69 15.02
N ASP A 59 1.83 -7.47 14.61
CA ASP A 59 2.77 -6.39 14.26
C ASP A 59 3.87 -6.83 13.27
N LYS A 60 3.48 -7.60 12.25
CA LYS A 60 4.43 -8.15 11.27
C LYS A 60 4.73 -7.15 10.16
N ALA A 61 5.98 -7.12 9.68
CA ALA A 61 6.42 -6.21 8.63
C ALA A 61 5.94 -6.64 7.23
N TYR A 62 5.79 -7.94 7.03
CA TYR A 62 5.47 -8.56 5.76
C TYR A 62 4.35 -9.58 5.88
N PHE A 63 3.63 -9.77 4.79
CA PHE A 63 2.79 -10.94 4.61
C PHE A 63 2.91 -11.55 3.22
N TYR A 64 2.59 -12.84 3.15
CA TYR A 64 2.57 -13.65 1.94
C TYR A 64 1.15 -14.18 1.76
N ASN A 65 0.46 -13.73 0.72
CA ASN A 65 -0.93 -14.10 0.42
C ASN A 65 -0.97 -15.07 -0.78
N GLN A 66 -1.53 -16.26 -0.60
CA GLN A 66 -1.81 -17.20 -1.68
C GLN A 66 -3.29 -17.12 -2.04
N TYR A 67 -3.60 -16.46 -3.17
CA TYR A 67 -4.99 -16.14 -3.56
C TYR A 67 -5.87 -17.39 -3.65
N ASN A 68 -5.42 -18.44 -4.36
CA ASN A 68 -6.22 -19.64 -4.63
C ASN A 68 -6.60 -20.44 -3.38
N THR A 69 -5.71 -20.49 -2.39
CA THR A 69 -5.91 -21.30 -1.18
C THR A 69 -6.36 -20.47 0.01
N GLY A 70 -6.29 -19.14 -0.09
CA GLY A 70 -6.49 -18.21 1.01
C GLY A 70 -5.47 -18.32 2.13
N LYS A 71 -4.35 -19.01 1.93
CA LYS A 71 -3.28 -19.11 2.93
C LYS A 71 -2.55 -17.79 3.07
N CYS A 72 -2.35 -17.41 4.32
CA CYS A 72 -1.65 -16.21 4.73
C CYS A 72 -0.50 -16.57 5.66
N TYR A 73 0.69 -16.02 5.39
CA TYR A 73 1.85 -16.10 6.28
C TYR A 73 2.30 -14.70 6.66
N CYS A 74 2.72 -14.52 7.90
CA CYS A 74 3.17 -13.23 8.41
C CYS A 74 4.63 -13.32 8.88
N SER A 75 5.47 -12.40 8.41
CA SER A 75 6.90 -12.41 8.69
C SER A 75 7.43 -11.03 9.08
N ASN A 76 8.53 -11.03 9.83
CA ASN A 76 9.35 -9.84 10.05
C ASN A 76 10.62 -9.85 9.18
N ALA A 77 10.89 -10.95 8.47
CA ALA A 77 12.04 -11.03 7.58
C ALA A 77 11.72 -10.39 6.23
N SER A 78 12.58 -9.48 5.78
CA SER A 78 12.54 -8.99 4.38
C SER A 78 12.66 -10.18 3.43
N PRO A 79 11.86 -10.21 2.34
CA PRO A 79 12.06 -11.21 1.31
C PRO A 79 13.48 -11.08 0.74
N LYS A 80 14.10 -12.23 0.48
CA LYS A 80 15.42 -12.30 -0.16
C LYS A 80 15.26 -12.20 -1.67
N PRO A 81 16.24 -11.64 -2.40
CA PRO A 81 16.21 -11.58 -3.86
C PRO A 81 15.97 -12.93 -4.54
N SER A 82 16.57 -14.01 -4.01
CA SER A 82 16.36 -15.37 -4.52
C SER A 82 14.95 -15.93 -4.33
N GLN A 83 14.08 -15.25 -3.58
CA GLN A 83 12.69 -15.66 -3.41
C GLN A 83 11.77 -15.10 -4.49
N TYR A 84 12.22 -14.10 -5.23
CA TYR A 84 11.39 -13.45 -6.25
C TYR A 84 11.20 -14.36 -7.45
N THR A 85 9.95 -14.56 -7.84
CA THR A 85 9.59 -15.26 -9.08
C THR A 85 8.80 -14.33 -10.00
N TYR A 86 8.59 -14.74 -11.25
CA TYR A 86 7.81 -13.97 -12.20
C TYR A 86 6.32 -13.95 -11.82
N SER A 87 5.74 -12.78 -12.00
CA SER A 87 4.33 -12.45 -11.83
C SER A 87 3.52 -12.74 -13.09
N SER A 88 2.21 -12.46 -13.06
CA SER A 88 1.32 -12.58 -14.22
C SER A 88 1.39 -11.39 -15.18
N SER A 89 1.94 -10.24 -14.75
CA SER A 89 1.90 -9.00 -15.54
C SER A 89 2.96 -7.98 -15.14
N GLU A 90 3.07 -6.92 -15.93
CA GLU A 90 3.88 -5.73 -15.65
C GLU A 90 3.35 -4.88 -14.48
N LEU A 91 2.09 -5.10 -14.05
CA LEU A 91 1.46 -4.40 -12.92
C LEU A 91 1.43 -5.24 -11.63
N GLY A 92 2.11 -6.38 -11.62
CA GLY A 92 2.10 -7.34 -10.50
C GLY A 92 0.99 -8.38 -10.61
N GLY A 93 0.64 -8.97 -9.45
CA GLY A 93 -0.25 -10.13 -9.36
C GLY A 93 0.50 -11.44 -9.62
N CYS A 94 0.28 -12.46 -8.81
CA CYS A 94 1.00 -13.73 -8.93
C CYS A 94 0.15 -14.79 -9.65
N GLU A 95 0.79 -15.61 -10.49
CA GLU A 95 0.11 -16.70 -11.19
C GLU A 95 -0.07 -17.93 -10.31
N GLY A 96 -1.19 -18.64 -10.53
CA GLY A 96 -1.45 -19.95 -9.94
C GLY A 96 -1.34 -19.93 -8.41
N ASP A 97 -0.56 -20.86 -7.87
CA ASP A 97 -0.39 -21.06 -6.43
C ASP A 97 0.81 -20.28 -5.87
N ASN A 98 1.30 -19.26 -6.57
CA ASN A 98 2.35 -18.40 -6.03
C ASN A 98 1.82 -17.49 -4.91
N TYR A 99 2.71 -17.07 -4.02
CA TYR A 99 2.41 -16.10 -2.98
C TYR A 99 2.71 -14.69 -3.48
N GLU A 100 1.76 -13.79 -3.27
CA GLU A 100 1.96 -12.35 -3.33
C GLU A 100 2.66 -11.88 -2.07
N ILE A 101 3.75 -11.15 -2.23
CA ILE A 101 4.52 -10.58 -1.13
C ILE A 101 4.07 -9.14 -0.93
N TYR A 102 3.74 -8.79 0.31
CA TYR A 102 3.31 -7.44 0.66
C TYR A 102 4.10 -6.89 1.85
N ALA A 103 4.46 -5.61 1.78
CA ALA A 103 5.03 -4.85 2.88
C ALA A 103 3.94 -4.04 3.59
N MET A 104 3.91 -4.12 4.92
CA MET A 104 2.93 -3.43 5.77
C MET A 104 3.51 -2.26 6.56
N LYS A 105 4.83 -2.14 6.63
CA LYS A 105 5.53 -1.14 7.46
C LYS A 105 6.27 -0.11 6.60
N ASP A 106 6.47 1.06 7.19
CA ASP A 106 7.34 2.09 6.62
C ASP A 106 8.76 1.53 6.50
N PRO A 107 9.56 1.97 5.49
CA PRO A 107 9.28 3.06 4.55
C PRO A 107 8.52 2.64 3.28
N ILE A 108 8.11 1.37 3.17
CA ILE A 108 7.51 0.82 1.94
C ILE A 108 6.00 0.99 1.93
N LYS A 109 5.37 0.99 3.11
CA LYS A 109 3.93 1.17 3.29
C LYS A 109 3.42 2.36 2.50
N SER A 110 2.34 2.16 1.75
CA SER A 110 1.70 3.16 0.88
C SER A 110 2.46 3.57 -0.38
N ALA A 111 3.59 2.93 -0.69
CA ALA A 111 4.19 3.09 -2.01
C ALA A 111 3.29 2.44 -3.08
N LYS A 112 3.17 3.09 -4.24
CA LYS A 112 2.36 2.60 -5.35
C LYS A 112 3.28 1.99 -6.39
N LEU A 113 3.05 0.72 -6.74
CA LEU A 113 3.72 0.11 -7.87
C LEU A 113 3.27 0.83 -9.15
N GLU A 114 4.23 1.37 -9.90
CA GLU A 114 3.99 1.96 -11.22
C GLU A 114 4.20 0.93 -12.34
N GLY A 115 4.94 -0.14 -12.04
CA GLY A 115 5.12 -1.28 -12.91
C GLY A 115 6.52 -1.86 -12.82
N CYS A 116 6.80 -2.81 -13.70
CA CYS A 116 8.12 -3.41 -13.83
C CYS A 116 8.72 -3.19 -15.21
N PHE A 117 10.05 -3.07 -15.24
CA PHE A 117 10.80 -2.64 -16.42
C PHE A 117 12.06 -3.49 -16.60
N ALA A 118 12.39 -3.82 -17.86
CA ALA A 118 13.63 -4.55 -18.15
C ALA A 118 14.87 -3.66 -17.95
N SER A 119 14.74 -2.38 -18.28
CA SER A 119 15.77 -1.36 -18.05
C SER A 119 15.13 -0.05 -17.63
N ILE A 120 15.87 0.78 -16.90
CA ILE A 120 15.41 2.09 -16.43
C ILE A 120 16.53 3.12 -16.58
N THR A 121 16.14 4.32 -16.99
CA THR A 121 17.02 5.49 -16.93
C THR A 121 16.51 6.39 -15.82
N THR A 122 17.33 6.68 -14.83
CA THR A 122 16.98 7.60 -13.75
C THR A 122 17.72 8.91 -13.97
N THR A 123 17.00 10.02 -13.82
CA THR A 123 17.56 11.37 -13.97
C THR A 123 18.39 11.80 -12.75
N THR A 124 18.20 11.14 -11.61
CA THR A 124 18.86 11.47 -10.35
C THR A 124 19.69 10.30 -9.81
N GLN A 125 20.75 10.68 -9.08
CA GLN A 125 22.06 10.01 -9.09
C GLN A 125 22.32 9.12 -7.86
N TYR A 126 21.28 8.69 -7.14
CA TYR A 126 21.49 7.70 -6.08
C TYR A 126 21.24 6.31 -6.65
N SER A 127 22.34 5.58 -6.83
CA SER A 127 22.35 4.15 -7.09
C SER A 127 23.08 3.48 -5.94
N SER A 128 22.43 2.53 -5.28
CA SER A 128 23.10 1.64 -4.34
C SER A 128 23.00 0.24 -4.90
N ASN A 129 24.15 -0.40 -5.08
CA ASN A 129 24.19 -1.76 -5.56
C ASN A 129 24.46 -2.68 -4.38
N ASN A 130 23.96 -3.90 -4.47
CA ASN A 130 24.19 -4.95 -3.49
C ASN A 130 23.62 -4.74 -2.07
N VAL A 131 22.50 -4.02 -1.92
CA VAL A 131 21.84 -3.96 -0.60
C VAL A 131 21.17 -5.29 -0.25
N LYS A 132 20.97 -5.55 1.04
CA LYS A 132 20.47 -6.84 1.53
C LYS A 132 18.96 -6.91 1.74
N SER A 133 18.26 -5.78 1.68
CA SER A 133 16.82 -5.71 1.96
C SER A 133 16.12 -4.64 1.14
N VAL A 134 14.82 -4.81 0.91
CA VAL A 134 14.00 -3.84 0.16
C VAL A 134 13.86 -2.54 0.96
N GLU A 135 13.73 -2.61 2.28
CA GLU A 135 13.63 -1.43 3.14
C GLU A 135 14.89 -0.57 3.05
N SER A 136 16.06 -1.19 2.83
CA SER A 136 17.31 -0.48 2.64
C SER A 136 17.27 0.36 1.35
N CYS A 137 16.71 -0.17 0.25
CA CYS A 137 16.46 0.64 -0.96
C CYS A 137 15.57 1.84 -0.67
N PHE A 138 14.45 1.63 0.02
CA PHE A 138 13.49 2.70 0.30
C PHE A 138 14.03 3.75 1.28
N SER A 139 14.81 3.32 2.27
CA SER A 139 15.42 4.19 3.29
C SER A 139 16.52 5.06 2.71
N SER A 140 17.25 4.56 1.71
CA SER A 140 18.29 5.31 1.02
C SER A 140 17.75 6.43 0.10
N CYS A 141 16.45 6.43 -0.19
CA CYS A 141 15.78 7.39 -1.06
C CYS A 141 14.79 8.30 -0.28
N PRO A 142 15.16 8.97 0.83
CA PRO A 142 14.19 9.60 1.73
C PRO A 142 13.45 10.79 1.11
N THR A 143 14.02 11.47 0.12
CA THR A 143 13.45 12.66 -0.53
C THR A 143 12.96 12.39 -1.96
N SER A 144 13.17 11.18 -2.47
CA SER A 144 12.84 10.82 -3.85
C SER A 144 11.35 10.60 -4.01
N LYS A 145 10.82 10.94 -5.18
CA LYS A 145 9.42 10.71 -5.53
C LYS A 145 9.20 9.29 -6.04
N SER A 146 10.22 8.69 -6.64
CA SER A 146 10.20 7.31 -7.09
C SER A 146 11.41 6.52 -6.60
N ILE A 147 11.17 5.25 -6.34
CA ILE A 147 12.14 4.29 -5.83
C ILE A 147 12.04 3.05 -6.71
N LEU A 148 13.18 2.58 -7.18
CA LEU A 148 13.27 1.40 -8.01
C LEU A 148 14.18 0.40 -7.32
N PHE A 149 13.80 -0.88 -7.32
CA PHE A 149 14.68 -1.94 -6.90
C PHE A 149 14.69 -3.09 -7.91
N PHE A 150 15.82 -3.77 -7.98
CA PHE A 150 16.07 -4.91 -8.86
C PHE A 150 16.53 -6.08 -7.99
N PRO A 151 15.73 -7.14 -7.83
CA PRO A 151 16.16 -8.35 -7.14
C PRO A 151 17.13 -9.12 -8.03
N ASN A 152 18.39 -9.22 -7.60
CA ASN A 152 19.41 -10.03 -8.25
C ASN A 152 19.61 -11.34 -7.47
N SER A 153 19.06 -12.43 -8.00
CA SER A 153 19.16 -13.77 -7.39
C SER A 153 20.58 -14.35 -7.44
N ASP A 154 21.41 -13.95 -8.40
CA ASP A 154 22.78 -14.48 -8.53
C ASP A 154 23.69 -13.97 -7.41
N THR A 155 23.59 -12.67 -7.10
CA THR A 155 24.35 -12.03 -6.02
C THR A 155 23.61 -12.07 -4.68
N ASN A 156 22.36 -12.55 -4.68
CA ASN A 156 21.43 -12.50 -3.57
C ASN A 156 21.42 -11.12 -2.90
N SER A 157 21.29 -10.09 -3.73
CA SER A 157 21.24 -8.69 -3.33
C SER A 157 20.23 -7.89 -4.16
N PHE A 158 19.89 -6.69 -3.70
CA PHE A 158 19.08 -5.76 -4.47
C PHE A 158 19.97 -4.63 -4.99
N ASP A 159 19.72 -4.21 -6.22
CA ASP A 159 20.19 -2.92 -6.72
C ASP A 159 19.05 -1.92 -6.61
N CYS A 160 19.35 -0.72 -6.13
CA CYS A 160 18.38 0.33 -5.87
C CYS A 160 18.72 1.56 -6.69
N LYS A 161 17.69 2.21 -7.25
CA LYS A 161 17.81 3.56 -7.80
C LYS A 161 16.72 4.45 -7.22
N CYS A 162 17.02 5.73 -7.11
CA CYS A 162 16.03 6.74 -6.74
C CYS A 162 15.85 7.74 -7.87
N ASP A 163 14.62 8.22 -8.05
CA ASP A 163 14.34 9.34 -8.95
C ASP A 163 13.56 10.45 -8.22
N SER A 164 13.95 11.69 -8.48
CA SER A 164 13.26 12.89 -8.01
C SER A 164 11.94 13.15 -8.74
N ASN A 165 11.75 12.53 -9.91
CA ASN A 165 10.50 12.53 -10.65
C ASN A 165 9.59 11.39 -10.18
N SER A 166 8.27 11.63 -10.21
CA SER A 166 7.26 10.60 -9.93
C SER A 166 6.96 9.74 -11.16
N ILE A 167 7.34 10.20 -12.35
CA ILE A 167 7.17 9.50 -13.62
C ILE A 167 8.50 8.81 -13.93
N ILE A 168 8.46 7.50 -14.15
CA ILE A 168 9.62 6.70 -14.53
C ILE A 168 9.87 6.87 -16.03
N ASP A 169 11.09 7.22 -16.40
CA ASP A 169 11.47 7.23 -17.81
C ASP A 169 11.75 5.81 -18.31
N THR A 170 10.86 5.33 -19.18
CA THR A 170 10.88 3.98 -19.75
C THR A 170 11.40 3.94 -21.18
N SER A 171 11.88 5.08 -21.71
CA SER A 171 12.31 5.24 -23.11
C SER A 171 13.34 4.21 -23.57
N ASN A 172 14.16 3.70 -22.65
CA ASN A 172 15.25 2.77 -22.93
C ASN A 172 14.98 1.29 -22.57
N GLY A 173 13.80 0.95 -22.03
CA GLY A 173 13.62 -0.34 -21.35
C GLY A 173 12.33 -1.10 -21.54
N GLY A 174 11.24 -0.45 -21.96
CA GLY A 174 9.93 -1.12 -22.08
C GLY A 174 9.40 -1.68 -20.76
N MET A 175 8.10 -1.96 -20.72
CA MET A 175 7.50 -2.71 -19.61
C MET A 175 7.94 -4.17 -19.68
N ALA A 176 8.11 -4.79 -18.52
CA ALA A 176 8.45 -6.20 -18.38
C ALA A 176 7.57 -6.85 -17.31
N THR A 177 7.34 -8.14 -17.41
CA THR A 177 6.68 -8.93 -16.36
C THR A 177 7.46 -8.78 -15.06
N CYS A 178 6.78 -8.39 -13.97
CA CYS A 178 7.45 -8.25 -12.67
C CYS A 178 8.06 -9.58 -12.24
N GLY A 179 9.28 -9.57 -11.73
CA GLY A 179 9.93 -10.79 -11.25
C GLY A 179 11.42 -10.62 -11.01
N GLN A 180 12.12 -11.75 -10.86
CA GLN A 180 13.57 -11.75 -10.78
C GLN A 180 14.20 -11.06 -12.00
N TYR A 181 15.29 -10.33 -11.77
CA TYR A 181 16.03 -9.58 -12.79
C TYR A 181 15.19 -8.52 -13.54
N THR A 182 14.20 -7.92 -12.88
CA THR A 182 13.45 -6.76 -13.42
C THR A 182 13.45 -5.61 -12.41
N TRP A 183 13.32 -4.39 -12.91
CA TRP A 183 13.20 -3.21 -12.07
C TRP A 183 11.76 -3.03 -11.64
N PHE A 184 11.47 -3.18 -10.35
CA PHE A 184 10.20 -2.78 -9.76
C PHE A 184 10.25 -1.29 -9.47
N ALA A 185 9.35 -0.51 -10.05
CA ALA A 185 9.29 0.92 -9.80
C ALA A 185 8.09 1.31 -8.95
N TYR A 186 8.36 2.09 -7.91
CA TYR A 186 7.34 2.61 -7.01
C TYR A 186 7.36 4.12 -7.03
N SER A 187 6.18 4.73 -7.11
CA SER A 187 6.02 6.11 -6.72
C SER A 187 5.65 6.17 -5.24
N ARG A 188 6.18 7.17 -4.55
CA ARG A 188 5.62 7.57 -3.27
C ARG A 188 4.37 8.35 -3.59
N THR A 189 3.21 7.85 -3.14
CA THR A 189 2.09 8.76 -2.95
C THR A 189 2.62 9.84 -2.04
N SER A 190 2.67 11.09 -2.51
CA SER A 190 3.00 12.22 -1.67
C SER A 190 2.14 12.07 -0.44
N GLN A 191 2.71 11.57 0.68
CA GLN A 191 2.14 11.82 1.97
C GLN A 191 2.17 13.32 1.96
N SER A 192 1.03 13.95 1.66
CA SER A 192 0.91 15.37 1.84
C SER A 192 1.46 15.54 3.25
N PRO A 193 2.62 16.21 3.42
CA PRO A 193 3.11 16.43 4.76
C PRO A 193 1.89 17.02 5.44
N ASN A 194 1.55 16.50 6.61
CA ASN A 194 0.60 17.16 7.48
C ASN A 194 1.14 18.60 7.62
N LYS A 195 0.76 19.48 6.70
CA LYS A 195 0.60 20.90 6.89
C LYS A 195 -0.47 20.87 7.96
N ARG A 196 -0.01 20.76 9.21
CA ARG A 196 -0.54 21.57 10.28
C ARG A 196 -0.47 23.00 9.74
N SER A 197 -1.43 23.37 8.90
CA SER A 197 -1.96 24.71 8.91
C SER A 197 -2.48 24.88 10.32
N ASN A 198 -1.59 25.30 11.22
CA ASN A 198 -1.91 26.14 12.35
C ASN A 198 -2.43 27.47 11.79
N GLU A 199 -3.46 27.40 10.95
CA GLU A 199 -4.28 28.54 10.62
C GLU A 199 -5.29 28.58 11.76
N LYS A 200 -4.86 29.28 12.81
CA LYS A 200 -5.72 29.82 13.86
C LYS A 200 -6.94 30.41 13.15
N ARG A 201 -8.03 29.63 13.08
CA ARG A 201 -9.37 30.17 12.88
C ARG A 201 -9.64 31.05 14.09
N ARG A 202 -9.21 32.31 14.02
CA ARG A 202 -9.86 33.40 14.75
C ARG A 202 -11.31 33.34 14.31
N PHE A 203 -12.16 32.81 15.16
CA PHE A 203 -13.59 33.07 15.09
C PHE A 203 -13.76 34.60 15.08
N PRO A 204 -14.28 35.21 14.00
CA PRO A 204 -14.80 36.55 14.14
C PRO A 204 -15.99 36.47 15.10
N LYS A 205 -15.83 37.23 16.18
CA LYS A 205 -16.81 37.52 17.21
C LYS A 205 -18.10 38.03 16.54
N GLN A 206 -19.23 37.42 16.88
CA GLN A 206 -20.61 37.92 16.86
C GLN A 206 -20.99 38.99 15.83
N ILE A 207 -21.91 38.63 14.94
CA ILE A 207 -22.98 39.54 14.51
C ILE A 207 -24.30 38.82 14.78
N ALA A 208 -24.96 39.23 15.87
CA ALA A 208 -26.41 39.12 15.96
C ALA A 208 -27.00 40.10 14.93
N PHE A 209 -28.03 39.70 14.18
CA PHE A 209 -29.22 40.53 13.93
C PHE A 209 -30.29 39.73 13.16
N ASN A 210 -31.50 39.80 13.73
CA ASN A 210 -32.83 39.72 13.15
C ASN A 210 -33.37 38.41 12.53
N LYS A 211 -34.31 37.83 13.29
CA LYS A 211 -35.62 37.38 12.82
C LYS A 211 -36.12 38.27 11.68
N ASP A 212 -36.55 37.68 10.59
CA ASP A 212 -37.86 37.94 10.01
C ASP A 212 -38.36 36.67 9.32
N GLU A 213 -39.66 36.48 9.44
CA GLU A 213 -40.49 35.39 8.96
C GLU A 213 -40.54 35.39 7.43
N GLU A 214 -40.59 34.20 6.81
CA GLU A 214 -41.44 34.00 5.63
C GLU A 214 -41.76 32.51 5.47
N GLU A 215 -43.06 32.26 5.40
CA GLU A 215 -43.72 30.99 5.14
C GLU A 215 -43.36 30.50 3.73
N GLU A 216 -43.04 29.21 3.57
CA GLU A 216 -43.37 28.58 2.29
C GLU A 216 -43.79 27.11 2.47
N ASN A 217 -44.96 26.90 1.90
CA ASN A 217 -45.85 25.76 1.95
C ASN A 217 -45.37 24.71 0.94
N CYS A 218 -45.26 23.44 1.33
CA CYS A 218 -45.16 22.33 0.39
C CYS A 218 -46.22 21.29 0.77
N GLU A 219 -47.35 21.42 0.08
CA GLU A 219 -48.48 20.50 0.11
C GLU A 219 -48.10 19.08 -0.34
N GLU A 220 -48.88 18.14 0.20
CA GLU A 220 -48.99 16.74 -0.21
C GLU A 220 -49.22 16.57 -1.70
N GLU A 221 -48.57 15.57 -2.30
CA GLU A 221 -49.21 14.79 -3.35
C GLU A 221 -48.96 13.29 -3.13
N SER A 222 -49.98 12.62 -2.61
CA SER A 222 -50.10 11.18 -2.52
C SER A 222 -50.45 10.59 -3.89
N ALA A 223 -49.68 9.63 -4.38
CA ALA A 223 -50.13 8.76 -5.46
C ALA A 223 -49.55 7.32 -5.35
N LYS A 224 -50.47 6.43 -4.94
CA LYS A 224 -50.60 4.98 -5.18
C LYS A 224 -49.54 4.01 -4.63
#